data_AF-A0A930AYC0-F1
#
_entry.id   AF-A0A930AYC0-F1
#
_cell.length_a   1.000
_cell.length_b   1.000
_cell.length_c   1.000
_cell.angle_alpha   90.00
_cell.angle_beta   90.00
_cell.angle_gamma   90.00
#
_symmetry.space_group_name_H-M   'P 1'
#
loop_
_entity.id
_entity.type
_entity.pdbx_description
1 polymer ?
#
loop_
_entity_poly.entity_id
_entity_poly.type
_entity_poly.pdbx_seq_one_letter_code
_entity_poly.pdbx_strand_id
1 'polypeptide(L)'
;EGKLQGIAILRSHGGRVRAIETGETKIDIAFIGAPSCDEYGNCRAVGGNSNCGVLSYSAIDAEYAEYVVVLTDCLVPFPNFPADISMTDVDYVLKVDAIGDPEKIATGAARPVTDRRKLMMAESCAEFIAATPYFKEGFTFQTGIGGAASATALCLSEKMREKNIHMGFGAGGMSKPMCDLLDEGLV
;
A
#
# COMPACT_ATOMS: atom_id res chain seq x y z
N GLU A 1 4.91 3.70 -33.15
CA GLU A 1 6.24 3.16 -32.85
C GLU A 1 6.51 3.23 -31.34
N GLY A 2 7.33 2.32 -30.80
CA GLY A 2 7.70 2.31 -29.38
C GLY A 2 8.78 3.36 -29.07
N LYS A 3 8.78 3.88 -27.82
CA LYS A 3 9.71 4.95 -27.38
C LYS A 3 11.01 4.46 -26.74
N LEU A 4 11.18 3.15 -26.55
CA LEU A 4 12.32 2.57 -25.83
C LEU A 4 13.30 1.91 -26.82
N GLN A 5 14.60 2.15 -26.61
CA GLN A 5 15.67 1.48 -27.35
C GLN A 5 15.80 -0.02 -26.96
N GLY A 6 15.47 -0.36 -25.72
CA GLY A 6 15.51 -1.72 -25.19
C GLY A 6 14.13 -2.23 -24.76
N ILE A 7 14.11 -3.44 -24.18
CA ILE A 7 12.89 -4.07 -23.68
C ILE A 7 12.71 -3.68 -22.20
N ALA A 8 11.51 -3.23 -21.84
CA ALA A 8 11.15 -3.04 -20.45
C ALA A 8 10.91 -4.41 -19.77
N ILE A 9 11.58 -4.65 -18.64
CA ILE A 9 11.38 -5.86 -17.85
C ILE A 9 10.24 -5.61 -16.87
N LEU A 10 9.13 -6.32 -17.05
CA LEU A 10 7.98 -6.28 -16.15
C LEU A 10 8.14 -7.35 -15.08
N ARG A 11 8.07 -6.96 -13.81
CA ARG A 11 8.07 -7.86 -12.65
C ARG A 11 6.82 -7.60 -11.80
N SER A 12 6.32 -8.65 -11.15
CA SER A 12 5.35 -8.49 -10.07
C SER A 12 6.02 -7.81 -8.86
N HIS A 13 5.23 -7.35 -7.88
CA HIS A 13 5.80 -6.76 -6.66
C HIS A 13 6.79 -7.70 -5.97
N GLY A 14 6.39 -8.95 -5.69
CA GLY A 14 7.30 -9.94 -5.11
C GLY A 14 8.44 -10.35 -6.04
N GLY A 15 8.21 -10.36 -7.36
CA GLY A 15 9.26 -10.64 -8.34
C GLY A 15 10.35 -9.57 -8.38
N ARG A 16 10.00 -8.30 -8.13
CA ARG A 16 10.97 -7.21 -7.98
C ARG A 16 11.82 -7.40 -6.73
N VAL A 17 11.20 -7.67 -5.58
CA VAL A 17 11.91 -7.92 -4.32
C VAL A 17 12.89 -9.07 -4.49
N ARG A 18 12.43 -10.22 -4.98
CA ARG A 18 13.31 -11.37 -5.28
C ARG A 18 14.48 -10.98 -6.17
N ALA A 19 14.25 -10.25 -7.26
CA ALA A 19 15.32 -9.87 -8.17
C ALA A 19 16.39 -8.98 -7.51
N ILE A 20 15.98 -8.12 -6.58
CA ILE A 20 16.90 -7.30 -5.78
C ILE A 20 17.68 -8.18 -4.80
N GLU A 21 16.98 -8.99 -4.01
CA GLU A 21 17.60 -9.86 -2.99
C GLU A 21 18.57 -10.88 -3.59
N THR A 22 18.30 -11.42 -4.78
CA THR A 22 19.18 -12.39 -5.44
C THR A 22 20.33 -11.73 -6.21
N GLY A 23 20.42 -10.40 -6.25
CA GLY A 23 21.40 -9.66 -7.05
C GLY A 23 21.15 -9.71 -8.55
N GLU A 24 19.99 -10.20 -9.00
CA GLU A 24 19.57 -10.14 -10.42
C GLU A 24 19.38 -8.67 -10.86
N THR A 25 19.03 -7.81 -9.91
CA THR A 25 18.94 -6.36 -10.08
C THR A 25 19.63 -5.69 -8.90
N LYS A 26 20.79 -5.06 -9.17
CA LYS A 26 21.51 -4.26 -8.18
C LYS A 26 21.07 -2.80 -8.28
N ILE A 27 20.80 -2.17 -7.15
CA ILE A 27 20.48 -0.74 -7.07
C ILE A 27 21.72 -0.01 -6.59
N ASP A 28 22.32 0.82 -7.45
CA ASP A 28 23.48 1.62 -7.05
C ASP A 28 23.08 2.79 -6.15
N ILE A 29 21.97 3.47 -6.46
CA ILE A 29 21.45 4.59 -5.67
C ILE A 29 19.93 4.53 -5.64
N ALA A 30 19.33 4.58 -4.46
CA ALA A 30 17.89 4.74 -4.26
C ALA A 30 17.54 6.19 -3.91
N PHE A 31 16.64 6.78 -4.69
CA PHE A 31 16.04 8.09 -4.38
C PHE A 31 14.62 7.86 -3.84
N ILE A 32 14.42 8.12 -2.55
CA ILE A 32 13.17 7.80 -1.85
C ILE A 32 12.49 9.07 -1.41
N GLY A 33 11.26 9.31 -1.90
CA GLY A 33 10.40 10.38 -1.41
C GLY A 33 9.75 9.99 -0.09
N ALA A 34 9.99 10.74 0.98
CA ALA A 34 9.43 10.52 2.31
C ALA A 34 8.57 11.71 2.77
N PRO A 35 7.25 11.51 3.02
CA PRO A 35 6.35 12.57 3.48
C PRO A 35 6.83 13.31 4.73
N SER A 36 7.43 12.60 5.68
CA SER A 36 8.21 13.23 6.76
C SER A 36 9.50 12.47 7.02
N CYS A 37 10.55 13.19 7.39
CA CYS A 37 11.85 12.61 7.76
C CYS A 37 12.54 13.49 8.80
N ASP A 38 13.29 12.90 9.73
CA ASP A 38 14.24 13.68 10.54
C ASP A 38 15.58 13.83 9.82
N GLU A 39 16.48 14.65 10.39
CA GLU A 39 17.80 14.92 9.79
C GLU A 39 18.72 13.69 9.74
N TYR A 40 18.37 12.62 10.46
CA TYR A 40 19.13 11.37 10.52
C TYR A 40 18.57 10.28 9.58
N GLY A 41 17.42 10.47 8.95
CA GLY A 41 16.88 9.52 7.97
C GLY A 41 15.73 8.65 8.46
N ASN A 42 15.18 8.89 9.66
CA ASN A 42 13.98 8.16 10.07
C ASN A 42 12.77 8.69 9.30
N CYS A 43 12.29 7.90 8.34
CA CYS A 43 11.22 8.31 7.42
C CYS A 43 9.86 7.77 7.84
N ARG A 44 8.80 8.52 7.57
CA ARG A 44 7.42 8.06 7.68
C ARG A 44 6.62 8.44 6.45
N ALA A 45 5.71 7.57 6.04
CA ALA A 45 4.72 7.87 5.00
C ALA A 45 3.58 8.81 5.45
N VAL A 46 3.61 9.28 6.69
CA VAL A 46 2.62 10.17 7.29
C VAL A 46 3.30 11.27 8.10
N GLY A 47 2.53 12.27 8.55
CA GLY A 47 3.02 13.35 9.41
C GLY A 47 3.68 14.52 8.69
N GLY A 48 3.61 14.57 7.36
CA GLY A 48 4.07 15.70 6.55
C GLY A 48 3.03 16.18 5.55
N ASN A 49 3.49 16.79 4.46
CA ASN A 49 2.60 17.44 3.49
C ASN A 49 1.95 16.43 2.53
N SER A 50 2.73 15.44 2.08
CA SER A 50 2.35 14.51 1.01
C SER A 50 2.08 13.08 1.52
N ASN A 51 1.21 12.93 2.54
CA ASN A 51 1.02 11.68 3.30
C ASN A 51 0.50 10.50 2.46
N CYS A 52 1.38 9.59 2.03
CA CYS A 52 1.05 8.46 1.15
C CYS A 52 0.62 7.17 1.87
N GLY A 53 0.66 7.14 3.21
CA GLY A 53 0.21 5.99 4.00
C GLY A 53 1.35 5.06 4.45
N VAL A 54 1.93 4.27 3.55
CA VAL A 54 3.06 3.36 3.86
C VAL A 54 4.20 3.50 2.83
N LEU A 55 5.45 3.26 3.25
CA LEU A 55 6.64 3.24 2.39
C LEU A 55 7.12 1.83 2.00
N SER A 56 6.27 0.80 2.09
CA SER A 56 6.67 -0.60 2.00
C SER A 56 7.41 -0.99 0.71
N TYR A 57 7.09 -0.37 -0.42
CA TYR A 57 7.82 -0.62 -1.68
C TYR A 57 9.22 0.01 -1.70
N SER A 58 9.43 1.08 -0.94
CA SER A 58 10.72 1.76 -0.83
C SER A 58 11.60 1.15 0.26
N ALA A 59 11.04 0.41 1.21
CA ALA A 59 11.80 -0.25 2.27
C ALA A 59 12.86 -1.21 1.70
N ILE A 60 12.52 -2.01 0.69
CA ILE A 60 13.49 -2.91 0.05
C ILE A 60 14.60 -2.13 -0.70
N ASP A 61 14.29 -0.92 -1.18
CA ASP A 61 15.27 -0.08 -1.87
C ASP A 61 16.25 0.51 -0.86
N ALA A 62 15.75 0.91 0.31
CA ALA A 62 16.59 1.39 1.40
C ALA A 62 17.53 0.28 1.93
N GLU A 63 17.03 -0.95 2.06
CA GLU A 63 17.81 -2.06 2.61
C GLU A 63 18.89 -2.61 1.65
N TYR A 64 18.68 -2.53 0.33
CA TYR A 64 19.55 -3.20 -0.65
C TYR A 64 20.30 -2.26 -1.61
N ALA A 65 20.02 -0.96 -1.60
CA ALA A 65 20.79 -0.02 -2.40
C ALA A 65 22.18 0.21 -1.80
N GLU A 66 23.18 0.44 -2.65
CA GLU A 66 24.52 0.80 -2.19
C GLU A 66 24.55 2.20 -1.55
N TYR A 67 23.68 3.11 -2.01
CA TYR A 67 23.47 4.42 -1.41
C TYR A 67 22.00 4.80 -1.41
N VAL A 68 21.56 5.44 -0.33
CA VAL A 68 20.16 5.86 -0.13
C VAL A 68 20.09 7.36 0.11
N VAL A 69 19.33 8.02 -0.76
CA VAL A 69 19.06 9.46 -0.69
C VAL A 69 17.57 9.66 -0.46
N VAL A 70 17.21 10.15 0.71
CA VAL A 70 15.85 10.53 1.06
C VAL A 70 15.58 11.96 0.63
N LEU A 71 14.49 12.17 -0.10
CA LEU A 71 13.94 13.50 -0.40
C LEU A 71 12.70 13.69 0.46
N THR A 72 12.65 14.76 1.25
CA THR A 72 11.47 15.09 2.04
C THR A 72 11.06 16.55 1.85
N ASP A 73 9.75 16.80 1.82
CA ASP A 73 9.20 18.16 1.88
C ASP A 73 8.87 18.62 3.32
N CYS A 74 9.08 17.73 4.31
CA CYS A 74 8.77 17.98 5.71
C CYS A 74 9.85 17.39 6.64
N LEU A 75 10.88 18.19 6.92
CA LEU A 75 11.84 17.87 7.98
C LEU A 75 11.19 18.03 9.35
N VAL A 76 11.30 17.01 10.20
CA VAL A 76 10.77 16.99 11.57
C VAL A 76 11.88 16.78 12.61
N PRO A 77 11.68 17.16 13.89
CA PRO A 77 12.68 16.92 14.94
C PRO A 77 12.95 15.43 15.18
N PHE A 78 14.20 15.11 15.51
CA PHE A 78 14.61 13.76 15.88
C PHE A 78 14.05 13.36 17.28
N PRO A 79 13.63 12.09 17.48
CA PRO A 79 13.47 11.05 16.47
C PRO A 79 12.09 11.08 15.79
N ASN A 80 12.03 10.89 14.48
CA ASN A 80 10.79 10.68 13.75
C ASN A 80 10.32 9.23 13.85
N PHE A 81 9.47 8.94 14.85
CA PHE A 81 9.10 7.57 15.22
C PHE A 81 7.57 7.35 15.23
N PRO A 82 7.06 6.14 14.91
CA PRO A 82 7.76 4.96 14.38
C PRO A 82 8.19 5.17 12.93
N ALA A 83 9.39 4.72 12.58
CA ALA A 83 9.98 4.90 11.25
C ALA A 83 9.65 3.72 10.32
N ASP A 84 9.14 4.02 9.12
CA ASP A 84 8.92 3.03 8.06
C ASP A 84 10.25 2.64 7.38
N ILE A 85 11.17 3.61 7.27
CA ILE A 85 12.56 3.41 6.84
C ILE A 85 13.45 3.98 7.93
N SER A 86 14.40 3.16 8.40
CA SER A 86 15.29 3.47 9.51
C SER A 86 16.44 4.38 9.08
N MET A 87 16.89 5.26 9.98
CA MET A 87 18.13 6.02 9.81
C MET A 87 19.37 5.17 9.51
N THR A 88 19.34 3.87 9.84
CA THR A 88 20.44 2.94 9.55
C THR A 88 20.61 2.63 8.06
N ASP A 89 19.56 2.85 7.29
CA ASP A 89 19.47 2.48 5.88
C ASP A 89 19.54 3.74 4.99
N VAL A 90 19.92 4.89 5.55
CA VAL A 90 19.90 6.20 4.86
C VAL A 90 21.26 6.88 4.96
N ASP A 91 21.81 7.26 3.81
CA ASP A 91 23.09 8.00 3.74
C ASP A 91 22.89 9.52 3.71
N TYR A 92 21.85 9.99 3.01
CA TYR A 92 21.60 11.41 2.82
C TYR A 92 20.12 11.77 2.97
N VAL A 93 19.86 12.91 3.62
CA VAL A 93 18.53 13.53 3.69
C VAL A 93 18.57 14.89 3.00
N LEU A 94 17.70 15.09 2.02
CA LEU A 94 17.56 16.33 1.27
C LEU A 94 16.16 16.90 1.46
N LYS A 95 16.09 18.14 1.96
CA LYS A 95 14.84 18.89 1.95
C LYS A 95 14.57 19.43 0.53
N VAL A 96 13.39 19.15 0.01
CA VAL A 96 12.88 19.68 -1.27
C VAL A 96 11.59 20.46 -1.05
N ASP A 97 11.15 21.21 -2.05
CA ASP A 97 9.92 22.02 -1.96
C ASP A 97 8.65 21.15 -1.93
N ALA A 98 8.63 20.07 -2.72
CA ALA A 98 7.53 19.13 -2.79
C ALA A 98 8.01 17.76 -3.30
N ILE A 99 7.47 16.67 -2.74
CA ILE A 99 7.70 15.31 -3.24
C ILE A 99 6.51 14.76 -4.05
N GLY A 100 5.38 15.45 -4.03
CA GLY A 100 4.14 15.01 -4.64
C GLY A 100 3.07 16.11 -4.67
N ASP A 101 1.85 15.70 -5.01
CA ASP A 101 0.66 16.56 -5.03
C ASP A 101 -0.31 16.10 -3.92
N PRO A 102 -0.33 16.78 -2.74
CA PRO A 102 -1.19 16.40 -1.62
C PRO A 102 -2.67 16.36 -1.97
N GLU A 103 -3.13 17.23 -2.89
CA GLU A 103 -4.54 17.29 -3.29
C GLU A 103 -4.98 16.06 -4.10
N LYS A 104 -4.02 15.31 -4.68
CA LYS A 104 -4.32 14.09 -5.44
C LYS A 104 -4.15 12.81 -4.62
N ILE A 105 -3.57 12.90 -3.43
CA ILE A 105 -3.48 11.75 -2.53
C ILE A 105 -4.90 11.33 -2.11
N ALA A 106 -5.18 10.02 -2.22
CA ALA A 106 -6.44 9.37 -1.83
C ALA A 106 -7.73 9.81 -2.58
N THR A 107 -7.67 10.66 -3.61
CA THR A 107 -8.89 11.21 -4.27
C THR A 107 -9.60 10.28 -5.26
N GLY A 108 -8.96 9.17 -5.69
CA GLY A 108 -9.51 8.26 -6.70
C GLY A 108 -10.12 6.96 -6.19
N ALA A 109 -9.52 6.36 -5.17
CA ALA A 109 -9.79 5.00 -4.70
C ALA A 109 -11.03 4.87 -3.79
N ALA A 110 -11.57 5.98 -3.29
CA ALA A 110 -12.58 6.00 -2.24
C ALA A 110 -14.03 6.23 -2.75
N ARG A 111 -14.27 6.22 -4.07
CA ARG A 111 -15.64 6.47 -4.58
C ARG A 111 -16.52 5.22 -4.43
N PRO A 112 -17.71 5.35 -3.83
CA PRO A 112 -18.70 4.28 -3.81
C PRO A 112 -19.01 3.77 -5.23
N VAL A 113 -19.10 2.46 -5.38
CA VAL A 113 -19.40 1.83 -6.66
C VAL A 113 -20.91 1.92 -6.91
N THR A 114 -21.32 2.74 -7.88
CA THR A 114 -22.74 2.94 -8.23
C THR A 114 -23.16 2.16 -9.48
N ASP A 115 -22.19 1.63 -10.24
CA ASP A 115 -22.46 0.86 -11.45
C ASP A 115 -23.11 -0.49 -11.10
N ARG A 116 -24.34 -0.71 -11.58
CA ARG A 116 -25.12 -1.91 -11.25
C ARG A 116 -24.43 -3.19 -11.71
N ARG A 117 -23.71 -3.20 -12.83
CA ARG A 117 -23.00 -4.40 -13.30
C ARG A 117 -21.88 -4.77 -12.35
N LYS A 118 -21.11 -3.77 -11.89
CA LYS A 118 -20.03 -4.00 -10.91
C LYS A 118 -20.56 -4.48 -9.56
N LEU A 119 -21.71 -3.96 -9.14
CA LEU A 119 -22.38 -4.41 -7.92
C LEU A 119 -22.85 -5.87 -8.05
N MET A 120 -23.47 -6.25 -9.17
CA MET A 120 -23.85 -7.65 -9.41
C MET A 120 -22.63 -8.59 -9.42
N MET A 121 -21.51 -8.17 -10.02
CA MET A 121 -20.27 -8.95 -9.98
C MET A 121 -19.74 -9.11 -8.55
N ALA A 122 -19.81 -8.06 -7.73
CA ALA A 122 -19.40 -8.08 -6.34
C ALA A 122 -20.29 -9.00 -5.49
N GLU A 123 -21.61 -8.90 -5.65
CA GLU A 123 -22.61 -9.76 -5.00
C GLU A 123 -22.33 -11.24 -5.33
N SER A 124 -22.19 -11.59 -6.61
CA SER A 124 -21.87 -12.97 -7.04
C SER A 124 -20.52 -13.45 -6.51
N CYS A 125 -19.51 -12.58 -6.45
CA CYS A 125 -18.21 -12.94 -5.90
C CYS A 125 -18.28 -13.23 -4.40
N ALA A 126 -19.01 -12.40 -3.63
CA ALA A 126 -19.22 -12.61 -2.21
C ALA A 126 -20.03 -13.89 -1.92
N GLU A 127 -21.05 -14.19 -2.73
CA GLU A 127 -21.80 -15.45 -2.66
C GLU A 127 -20.90 -16.67 -2.90
N PHE A 128 -20.05 -16.61 -3.92
CA PHE A 128 -19.09 -17.66 -4.20
C PHE A 128 -18.15 -17.88 -3.02
N ILE A 129 -17.52 -16.80 -2.50
CA ILE A 129 -16.63 -16.87 -1.34
C ILE A 129 -17.35 -17.50 -0.15
N ALA A 130 -18.57 -17.05 0.14
CA ALA A 130 -19.35 -17.53 1.28
C ALA A 130 -19.84 -18.98 1.15
N ALA A 131 -19.85 -19.53 -0.06
CA ALA A 131 -20.12 -20.94 -0.33
C ALA A 131 -18.87 -21.83 -0.21
N THR A 132 -17.67 -21.24 -0.13
CA THR A 132 -16.43 -22.02 0.06
C THR A 132 -16.28 -22.49 1.51
N PRO A 133 -15.56 -23.60 1.76
CA PRO A 133 -15.25 -24.04 3.13
C PRO A 133 -14.27 -23.11 3.86
N TYR A 134 -13.74 -22.09 3.18
CA TYR A 134 -12.80 -21.13 3.74
C TYR A 134 -13.48 -19.92 4.37
N PHE A 135 -14.76 -19.68 4.09
CA PHE A 135 -15.54 -18.62 4.72
C PHE A 135 -16.04 -19.06 6.10
N LYS A 136 -15.14 -18.94 7.08
CA LYS A 136 -15.32 -19.31 8.48
C LYS A 136 -14.58 -18.30 9.36
N GLU A 137 -14.78 -18.38 10.68
CA GLU A 137 -14.08 -17.54 11.65
C GLU A 137 -12.57 -17.52 11.40
N GLY A 138 -12.00 -16.31 11.40
CA GLY A 138 -10.57 -16.08 11.20
C GLY A 138 -10.08 -16.23 9.76
N PHE A 139 -10.97 -16.26 8.76
CA PHE A 139 -10.56 -16.28 7.36
C PHE A 139 -9.79 -15.00 7.00
N THR A 140 -8.98 -15.06 5.94
CA THR A 140 -8.17 -13.92 5.47
C THR A 140 -8.60 -13.53 4.08
N PHE A 141 -8.54 -12.24 3.76
CA PHE A 141 -8.98 -11.75 2.47
C PHE A 141 -8.19 -10.54 2.00
N GLN A 142 -7.82 -10.56 0.73
CA GLN A 142 -7.26 -9.41 0.04
C GLN A 142 -8.30 -8.89 -0.96
N THR A 143 -8.65 -7.62 -0.83
CA THR A 143 -9.57 -6.95 -1.75
C THR A 143 -8.82 -6.01 -2.71
N GLY A 144 -9.46 -5.71 -3.83
CA GLY A 144 -8.98 -4.66 -4.72
C GLY A 144 -9.45 -3.28 -4.28
N ILE A 145 -8.81 -2.23 -4.78
CA ILE A 145 -9.04 -0.82 -4.37
C ILE A 145 -10.00 -0.10 -5.33
N GLY A 146 -10.77 -0.84 -6.16
CA GLY A 146 -11.71 -0.20 -7.07
C GLY A 146 -12.67 -1.14 -7.79
N GLY A 147 -13.82 -0.58 -8.18
CA GLY A 147 -14.85 -1.25 -8.96
C GLY A 147 -15.46 -2.45 -8.23
N ALA A 148 -15.75 -3.52 -8.96
CA ALA A 148 -16.38 -4.70 -8.39
C ALA A 148 -15.55 -5.30 -7.24
N ALA A 149 -14.22 -5.25 -7.33
CA ALA A 149 -13.34 -5.82 -6.30
C ALA A 149 -13.52 -5.12 -4.94
N SER A 150 -13.55 -3.79 -4.90
CA SER A 150 -13.76 -3.06 -3.62
C SER A 150 -15.17 -3.27 -3.09
N ALA A 151 -16.18 -3.33 -3.97
CA ALA A 151 -17.56 -3.62 -3.57
C ALA A 151 -17.72 -5.04 -3.01
N THR A 152 -16.93 -6.03 -3.44
CA THR A 152 -16.98 -7.40 -2.91
C THR A 152 -16.75 -7.42 -1.39
N ALA A 153 -15.85 -6.57 -0.87
CA ALA A 153 -15.59 -6.49 0.57
C ALA A 153 -16.84 -6.05 1.37
N LEU A 154 -17.64 -5.13 0.82
CA LEU A 154 -18.90 -4.70 1.42
C LEU A 154 -19.96 -5.81 1.38
N CYS A 155 -20.13 -6.47 0.23
CA CYS A 155 -21.07 -7.59 0.12
C CYS A 155 -20.66 -8.78 1.01
N LEU A 156 -19.35 -8.98 1.19
CA LEU A 156 -18.84 -10.02 2.07
C LEU A 156 -19.09 -9.70 3.54
N SER A 157 -19.01 -8.42 3.94
CA SER A 157 -19.26 -8.01 5.33
C SER A 157 -20.71 -8.25 5.77
N GLU A 158 -21.68 -8.09 4.87
CA GLU A 158 -23.08 -8.46 5.15
C GLU A 158 -23.19 -9.94 5.53
N LYS A 159 -22.55 -10.82 4.75
CA LYS A 159 -22.53 -12.26 5.01
C LYS A 159 -21.76 -12.63 6.28
N MET A 160 -20.71 -11.88 6.60
CA MET A 160 -19.95 -12.03 7.84
C MET A 160 -20.85 -11.76 9.05
N ARG A 161 -21.65 -10.69 9.01
CA ARG A 161 -22.63 -10.36 10.05
C ARG A 161 -23.72 -11.41 10.18
N GLU A 162 -24.28 -11.86 9.06
CA GLU A 162 -25.32 -12.90 9.05
C GLU A 162 -24.86 -14.21 9.72
N LYS A 163 -23.60 -14.59 9.52
CA LYS A 163 -23.01 -15.81 10.09
C LYS A 163 -22.30 -15.59 11.43
N ASN A 164 -22.22 -14.35 11.90
CA ASN A 164 -21.42 -13.95 13.05
C ASN A 164 -19.98 -14.48 12.96
N ILE A 165 -19.32 -14.23 11.83
CA ILE A 165 -17.92 -14.56 11.62
C ILE A 165 -17.08 -13.31 11.37
N HIS A 166 -15.83 -13.34 11.82
CA HIS A 166 -14.89 -12.24 11.72
C HIS A 166 -13.68 -12.67 10.88
N MET A 167 -13.16 -11.73 10.08
CA MET A 167 -11.93 -11.91 9.33
C MET A 167 -10.76 -11.84 10.32
N GLY A 168 -9.71 -12.64 10.09
CA GLY A 168 -8.51 -12.61 10.95
C GLY A 168 -7.54 -11.50 10.58
N PHE A 169 -7.42 -11.17 9.28
CA PHE A 169 -6.77 -9.96 8.78
C PHE A 169 -7.13 -9.69 7.32
N GLY A 170 -7.14 -8.41 6.96
CA GLY A 170 -7.21 -7.94 5.57
C GLY A 170 -5.82 -7.65 5.00
N ALA A 171 -5.60 -7.94 3.73
CA ALA A 171 -4.32 -7.69 3.04
C ALA A 171 -4.48 -6.86 1.76
N GLY A 172 -3.36 -6.31 1.27
CA GLY A 172 -3.26 -5.54 0.03
C GLY A 172 -3.11 -4.04 0.26
N GLY A 173 -3.47 -3.25 -0.75
CA GLY A 173 -3.57 -1.80 -0.57
C GLY A 173 -4.87 -1.44 0.12
N MET A 174 -4.76 -0.81 1.29
CA MET A 174 -5.91 -0.55 2.14
C MET A 174 -6.83 0.50 1.53
N SER A 175 -8.13 0.29 1.72
CA SER A 175 -9.19 1.19 1.28
C SER A 175 -10.10 1.53 2.45
N LYS A 176 -10.84 2.65 2.37
CA LYS A 176 -11.74 3.08 3.44
C LYS A 176 -12.73 1.98 3.87
N PRO A 177 -13.38 1.21 2.97
CA PRO A 177 -14.21 0.10 3.37
C PRO A 177 -13.51 -0.94 4.25
N MET A 178 -12.25 -1.28 3.98
CA MET A 178 -11.52 -2.23 4.82
C MET A 178 -11.21 -1.64 6.21
N CYS A 179 -10.87 -0.34 6.26
CA CYS A 179 -10.72 0.37 7.54
C CYS A 179 -12.04 0.44 8.32
N ASP A 180 -13.17 0.65 7.65
CA ASP A 180 -14.50 0.63 8.28
C ASP A 180 -14.79 -0.73 8.92
N LEU A 181 -14.48 -1.83 8.21
CA LEU A 181 -14.66 -3.18 8.76
C LEU A 181 -13.77 -3.43 9.99
N LEU A 182 -12.54 -2.90 10.00
CA LEU A 182 -11.66 -2.95 11.16
C LEU A 182 -12.24 -2.15 12.34
N ASP A 183 -12.71 -0.92 12.09
CA ASP A 183 -13.32 -0.06 13.12
C ASP A 183 -14.59 -0.70 13.71
N GLU A 184 -15.31 -1.48 12.92
CA GLU A 184 -16.50 -2.24 13.34
C GLU A 184 -16.18 -3.58 14.03
N GLY A 185 -14.90 -3.96 14.10
CA GLY A 185 -14.45 -5.23 14.70
C GLY A 185 -14.77 -6.47 13.86
N LEU A 186 -15.01 -6.30 12.55
CA LEU A 186 -15.23 -7.41 11.60
C LEU A 186 -13.93 -7.99 11.02
N VAL A 187 -12.80 -7.30 11.20
CA VAL A 187 -11.45 -7.68 10.76
C VAL A 187 -10.49 -7.55 11.92
#